data_AF-A0AAJ3EBB6-F1
#
_entry.id   AF-A0AAJ3EBB6-F1
#
_cell.length_a   1.000
_cell.length_b   1.000
_cell.length_c   1.000
_cell.angle_alpha   90.00
_cell.angle_beta   90.00
_cell.angle_gamma   90.00
#
_symmetry.space_group_name_H-M   'P 1'
#
loop_
_entity.id
_entity.type
_entity.pdbx_description
1 polymer ?
#
loop_
_entity_poly.entity_id
_entity_poly.type
_entity_poly.pdbx_seq_one_letter_code
_entity_poly.pdbx_strand_id
1 'polypeptide(L)'
;MAMDQKARSAKSAAKRKELGEEELRHRVRAGEKQMLAELMAWTKDSEQASVITGCLRYVHSLGRDGASEALRSRHEIEVSENVAAELYVRGQRQASRLDVKEA
;
A
#
# COMPACT_ATOMS: atom_id res chain seq x y z
N MET A 1 28.94 34.53 -14.06
CA MET A 1 28.50 33.52 -15.05
C MET A 1 27.71 32.44 -14.31
N ALA A 2 26.51 32.09 -14.80
CA ALA A 2 25.74 30.98 -14.20
C ALA A 2 26.53 29.68 -14.34
N MET A 3 26.64 28.90 -13.27
CA MET A 3 27.35 27.62 -13.31
C MET A 3 26.77 26.71 -14.40
N ASP A 4 27.66 26.09 -15.17
CA ASP A 4 27.35 25.04 -16.14
C ASP A 4 26.48 23.95 -15.48
N GLN A 5 25.39 23.56 -16.16
CA GLN A 5 24.46 22.54 -15.66
C GLN A 5 25.18 21.22 -15.38
N LYS A 6 26.21 20.88 -16.17
CA LYS A 6 26.98 19.65 -16.00
C LYS A 6 27.76 19.63 -14.68
N ALA A 7 28.38 20.76 -14.32
CA ALA A 7 29.10 20.90 -13.05
C ALA A 7 28.16 20.82 -11.84
N ARG A 8 26.95 21.38 -11.94
CA ARG A 8 25.91 21.27 -10.89
C ARG A 8 25.43 19.82 -10.72
N SER A 9 25.12 19.13 -11.80
CA SER A 9 24.71 17.72 -11.76
C SER A 9 25.80 16.81 -11.19
N ALA A 10 27.06 17.04 -11.55
CA ALA A 10 28.20 16.28 -11.01
C ALA A 10 28.39 16.50 -9.50
N LYS A 11 28.26 17.75 -9.02
CA LYS A 11 28.36 18.07 -7.59
C LYS A 11 27.23 17.40 -6.79
N SER A 12 26.01 17.43 -7.29
CA SER A 12 24.88 16.74 -6.65
C SER A 12 25.06 15.22 -6.65
N ALA A 13 25.54 14.63 -7.75
CA ALA A 13 25.81 13.19 -7.81
C ALA A 13 26.92 12.77 -6.82
N ALA A 14 27.99 13.56 -6.70
CA ALA A 14 29.06 13.31 -5.73
C ALA A 14 28.53 13.34 -4.29
N LYS A 15 27.68 14.31 -3.96
CA LYS A 15 27.06 14.43 -2.63
C LYS A 15 26.15 13.24 -2.29
N ARG A 16 25.38 12.74 -3.26
CA ARG A 16 24.56 11.52 -3.07
C ARG A 16 25.43 10.31 -2.76
N LYS A 17 26.54 10.15 -3.48
CA LYS A 17 27.50 9.06 -3.27
C LYS A 17 28.17 9.14 -1.90
N GLU A 18 28.53 10.34 -1.44
CA GLU A 18 29.12 10.57 -0.12
C GLU A 18 28.16 10.23 1.03
N LEU A 19 26.88 10.57 0.87
CA LEU A 19 25.83 10.27 1.86
C LEU A 19 25.31 8.83 1.79
N GLY A 20 25.79 8.02 0.85
CA GLY A 20 25.29 6.67 0.61
C GLY A 20 23.82 6.65 0.17
N GLU A 21 23.33 7.74 -0.42
CA GLU A 21 21.95 7.83 -0.91
C GLU A 21 21.76 6.91 -2.12
N GLU A 22 20.91 5.90 -1.97
CA GLU A 22 20.52 5.01 -3.05
C GLU A 22 19.11 5.37 -3.58
N GLU A 23 18.97 5.41 -4.90
CA GLU A 23 17.68 5.71 -5.55
C GLU A 23 16.78 4.46 -5.57
N LEU A 24 15.74 4.45 -4.74
CA LEU A 24 14.71 3.41 -4.78
C LEU A 24 13.66 3.73 -5.84
N ARG A 25 13.76 3.09 -7.02
CA ARG A 25 12.77 3.23 -8.10
C ARG A 25 11.62 2.25 -7.94
N HIS A 26 10.41 2.76 -7.79
CA HIS A 26 9.20 1.96 -7.61
C HIS A 26 8.12 2.34 -8.64
N ARG A 27 7.58 1.34 -9.36
CA ARG A 27 6.44 1.50 -10.26
C ARG A 27 5.20 0.96 -9.56
N VAL A 28 4.15 1.78 -9.52
CA VAL A 28 3.00 1.60 -8.62
C VAL A 28 1.70 1.55 -9.41
N ARG A 29 0.75 0.70 -9.00
CA ARG A 29 -0.60 0.66 -9.60
C ARG A 29 -1.49 1.78 -9.03
N ALA A 30 -2.62 2.05 -9.69
CA ALA A 30 -3.51 3.15 -9.28
C ALA A 30 -4.01 3.04 -7.82
N GLY A 31 -4.34 1.83 -7.36
CA GLY A 31 -4.83 1.60 -5.99
C GLY A 31 -3.79 1.89 -4.91
N GLU A 32 -2.55 1.44 -5.10
CA GLU A 32 -1.43 1.74 -4.20
C GLU A 32 -1.12 3.24 -4.15
N LYS A 33 -1.24 3.93 -5.29
CA LYS A 33 -1.09 5.40 -5.35
C LYS A 33 -2.19 6.13 -4.58
N GLN A 34 -3.44 5.63 -4.62
CA GLN A 34 -4.54 6.18 -3.83
C GLN A 34 -4.32 5.98 -2.33
N MET A 35 -3.92 4.77 -1.91
CA MET A 35 -3.58 4.50 -0.50
C MET A 35 -2.49 5.44 0.00
N LEU A 36 -1.44 5.70 -0.81
CA LEU A 36 -0.40 6.65 -0.45
C LEU A 36 -0.95 8.09 -0.29
N ALA A 37 -1.83 8.53 -1.19
CA ALA A 37 -2.44 9.86 -1.11
C ALA A 37 -3.32 10.03 0.14
N GLU A 38 -4.04 8.97 0.54
CA GLU A 38 -4.83 8.97 1.78
C GLU A 38 -3.94 9.08 3.02
N LEU A 39 -2.86 8.30 3.07
CA LEU A 39 -1.87 8.39 4.16
C LEU A 39 -1.25 9.79 4.26
N MET A 40 -0.92 10.39 3.13
CA MET A 40 -0.45 11.77 3.06
C MET A 40 -1.49 12.76 3.61
N ALA A 41 -2.77 12.60 3.23
CA ALA A 41 -3.84 13.46 3.72
C ALA A 41 -4.05 13.33 5.25
N TRP A 42 -4.00 12.12 5.79
CA TRP A 42 -4.15 11.88 7.24
C TRP A 42 -3.00 12.45 8.05
N THR A 43 -1.78 12.31 7.54
CA THR A 43 -0.56 12.82 8.20
C THR A 43 -0.29 14.29 7.92
N LYS A 44 -1.05 14.91 6.99
CA LYS A 44 -0.82 16.26 6.45
C LYS A 44 0.59 16.44 5.87
N ASP A 45 1.16 15.36 5.34
CA ASP A 45 2.49 15.34 4.73
C ASP A 45 2.36 15.55 3.20
N SER A 46 3.15 16.46 2.65
CA SER A 46 3.17 16.76 1.21
C SER A 46 4.21 15.94 0.44
N GLU A 47 5.11 15.24 1.14
CA GLU A 47 6.20 14.46 0.56
C GLU A 47 5.93 12.96 0.61
N GLN A 48 5.71 12.35 -0.56
CA GLN A 48 5.53 10.89 -0.69
C GLN A 48 6.68 10.10 -0.05
N ALA A 49 7.93 10.55 -0.28
CA ALA A 49 9.10 9.88 0.26
C ALA A 49 9.14 9.90 1.79
N SER A 50 8.68 10.99 2.42
CA SER A 50 8.59 11.11 3.88
C SER A 50 7.60 10.08 4.44
N VAL A 51 6.40 10.00 3.87
CA VAL A 51 5.38 9.03 4.27
C VAL A 51 5.87 7.59 4.09
N ILE A 52 6.46 7.26 2.94
CA ILE A 52 7.01 5.91 2.68
C ILE A 52 8.11 5.56 3.70
N THR A 53 9.01 6.50 4.00
CA THR A 53 10.06 6.31 5.00
C THR A 53 9.47 6.15 6.41
N GLY A 54 8.39 6.89 6.72
CA GLY A 54 7.61 6.74 7.94
C GLY A 54 7.03 5.32 8.08
N CYS A 55 6.39 4.81 7.02
CA CYS A 55 5.88 3.44 6.97
C CYS A 55 6.99 2.40 7.20
N LEU A 56 8.15 2.57 6.54
CA LEU A 56 9.29 1.67 6.72
C LEU A 56 9.80 1.66 8.17
N ARG A 57 9.97 2.84 8.78
CA ARG A 57 10.38 2.98 10.18
C ARG A 57 9.36 2.35 11.14
N TYR A 58 8.07 2.56 10.88
CA TYR A 58 7.00 1.97 11.69
C TYR A 58 7.04 0.45 11.62
N VAL A 59 7.06 -0.14 10.42
CA VAL A 59 7.12 -1.59 10.25
C VAL A 59 8.38 -2.18 10.92
N HIS A 60 9.52 -1.52 10.78
CA HIS A 60 10.75 -1.95 11.46
C HIS A 60 10.64 -1.89 13.00
N SER A 61 9.93 -0.90 13.55
CA SER A 61 9.74 -0.77 15.01
C SER A 61 8.91 -1.90 15.63
N LEU A 62 8.15 -2.65 14.82
CA LEU A 62 7.37 -3.81 15.28
C LEU A 62 8.24 -5.05 15.57
N GLY A 63 9.53 -5.01 15.25
CA GLY A 63 10.42 -6.16 15.35
C GLY A 63 10.13 -7.22 14.27
N ARG A 64 10.86 -8.35 14.33
CA ARG A 64 10.85 -9.37 13.28
C ARG A 64 9.46 -9.95 13.02
N ASP A 65 8.80 -10.44 14.07
CA ASP A 65 7.54 -11.16 13.93
C ASP A 65 6.40 -10.20 13.56
N GLY A 66 6.37 -9.02 14.16
CA GLY A 66 5.40 -7.98 13.83
C GLY A 66 5.55 -7.45 12.40
N ALA A 67 6.79 -7.28 11.92
CA ALA A 67 7.04 -6.89 10.53
C ALA A 67 6.61 -7.99 9.54
N SER A 68 6.91 -9.27 9.86
CA SER A 68 6.49 -10.42 9.04
C SER A 68 4.96 -10.50 8.92
N GLU A 69 4.26 -10.29 10.02
CA GLU A 69 2.79 -10.30 10.05
C GLU A 69 2.20 -9.09 9.30
N ALA A 70 2.78 -7.89 9.49
CA ALA A 70 2.30 -6.67 8.84
C ALA A 70 2.44 -6.71 7.31
N LEU A 71 3.53 -7.32 6.81
CA LEU A 71 3.83 -7.43 5.38
C LEU A 71 3.34 -8.73 4.73
N ARG A 72 2.60 -9.57 5.46
CA ARG A 72 2.05 -10.79 4.91
C ARG A 72 1.11 -10.49 3.73
N SER A 73 1.16 -11.34 2.72
CA SER A 73 0.29 -11.28 1.55
C SER A 73 -1.16 -11.56 1.97
N ARG A 74 -2.02 -10.53 2.04
CA ARG A 74 -3.45 -10.67 2.40
C ARG A 74 -4.32 -11.12 1.22
N HIS A 75 -3.89 -12.13 0.46
CA HIS A 75 -4.62 -12.60 -0.72
C HIS A 75 -5.51 -13.82 -0.47
N GLU A 76 -5.66 -14.26 0.78
CA GLU A 76 -6.56 -15.36 1.12
C GLU A 76 -7.88 -14.80 1.65
N ILE A 77 -8.91 -14.82 0.79
CA ILE A 77 -10.29 -14.56 1.21
C ILE A 77 -10.81 -15.88 1.81
N GLU A 78 -10.56 -16.08 3.09
CA GLU A 78 -11.17 -17.18 3.83
C GLU A 78 -12.59 -16.77 4.25
N VAL A 79 -13.60 -17.44 3.71
CA VAL A 79 -15.00 -17.23 4.14
C VAL A 79 -15.18 -17.94 5.48
N SER A 80 -15.29 -17.18 6.56
CA SER A 80 -15.60 -17.76 7.87
C SER A 80 -16.90 -18.57 7.83
N GLU A 81 -16.99 -19.62 8.66
CA GLU A 81 -18.16 -20.52 8.73
C GLU A 81 -19.48 -19.75 8.94
N ASN A 82 -19.45 -18.70 9.78
CA ASN A 82 -20.62 -17.84 10.02
C ASN A 82 -21.07 -17.10 8.76
N VAL A 83 -20.13 -16.57 7.98
CA VAL A 83 -20.42 -15.88 6.72
C VAL A 83 -20.92 -16.88 5.67
N ALA A 84 -20.35 -18.09 5.62
CA ALA A 84 -20.81 -19.15 4.73
C ALA A 84 -22.26 -19.57 5.04
N ALA A 85 -22.58 -19.75 6.33
CA ALA A 85 -23.94 -20.08 6.78
C ALA A 85 -24.94 -18.99 6.42
N GLU A 86 -24.59 -17.73 6.63
CA GLU A 86 -25.45 -16.60 6.28
C GLU A 86 -25.69 -16.50 4.76
N LEU A 87 -24.64 -16.65 3.95
CA LEU A 87 -24.74 -16.65 2.50
C LEU A 87 -25.64 -17.79 2.01
N TYR A 88 -25.53 -18.97 2.62
CA TYR A 88 -26.37 -20.12 2.29
C TYR A 88 -27.86 -19.86 2.56
N VAL A 89 -28.19 -19.34 3.75
CA VAL A 89 -29.58 -19.01 4.11
C VAL A 89 -30.17 -17.93 3.20
N ARG A 90 -29.39 -16.89 2.89
CA ARG A 90 -29.82 -15.82 1.96
C ARG A 90 -30.03 -16.38 0.55
N GLY A 91 -29.14 -17.25 0.09
CA GLY A 91 -29.25 -17.94 -1.19
C GLY A 91 -30.55 -18.76 -1.28
N GLN A 92 -30.86 -19.56 -0.26
CA GLN A 92 -32.10 -20.35 -0.23
C GLN A 92 -33.35 -19.45 -0.32
N ARG A 93 -33.43 -18.38 0.46
CA ARG A 93 -34.56 -17.45 0.42
C ARG A 93 -34.73 -16.80 -0.95
N GLN A 94 -33.63 -16.46 -1.60
CA GLN A 94 -33.64 -15.85 -2.92
C GLN A 94 -34.12 -16.84 -3.98
N ALA A 95 -33.68 -18.10 -3.92
CA ALA A 95 -34.15 -19.17 -4.80
C ALA A 95 -35.66 -19.37 -4.67
N SER A 96 -36.18 -19.54 -3.44
CA SER A 96 -37.63 -19.70 -3.22
C SER A 96 -38.45 -18.51 -3.73
N ARG A 97 -37.91 -17.29 -3.65
CA ARG A 97 -38.58 -16.10 -4.19
C ARG A 97 -38.62 -16.10 -5.73
N LEU A 98 -37.60 -16.64 -6.37
CA LEU A 98 -37.55 -16.76 -7.83
C LEU A 98 -38.50 -17.85 -8.31
N ASP A 99 -38.53 -19.00 -7.64
CA ASP A 99 -39.45 -20.10 -7.97
C ASP A 99 -40.92 -19.65 -7.91
N VAL A 100 -41.29 -18.84 -6.91
CA VAL A 100 -42.65 -18.27 -6.80
C VAL A 100 -42.96 -17.23 -7.88
N LYS A 101 -41.94 -16.59 -8.47
CA LYS A 101 -42.14 -15.62 -9.58
C LYS A 101 -42.18 -16.29 -10.94
N GLU A 102 -41.63 -17.49 -11.08
CA GLU A 102 -41.61 -18.28 -12.32
C GLU A 102 -42.82 -19.21 -12.47
N ALA A 103 -43.59 -19.43 -11.38
CA ALA A 103 -44.85 -20.18 -11.36
C ALA A 103 -46.09 -19.29 -11.63
#